data_AF-A0A953KTM9-F1
#
_entry.id   AF-A0A953KTM9-F1
#
_cell.length_a   1.000
_cell.length_b   1.000
_cell.length_c   1.000
_cell.angle_alpha   90.00
_cell.angle_beta   90.00
_cell.angle_gamma   90.00
#
_symmetry.space_group_name_H-M   'P 1'
#
loop_
_entity.id
_entity.type
_entity.pdbx_description
1 polymer ?
#
loop_
_entity_poly.entity_id
_entity_poly.type
_entity_poly.pdbx_seq_one_letter_code
_entity_poly.pdbx_strand_id
1 'polypeptide(L)'
;TEEERARDYLWRCHAVVPRNGELMVWNRSHYEDVLVPPVMGWIDKAETKRRYAHINAFELMLTQTGTTLLKIMLHISKNEQKKRLQARIDDPEKNWKFSLGDLETRKHWDLYQHQYEKMLTATSTKLAPWYVVPANDKLHRNLMIAQLLVHTLQKMKLKAPKANPLLQGLVVQ
;
A
#
# COMPACT_ATOMS: atom_id res chain seq x y z
N THR A 1 10.78 -10.92 10.48
CA THR A 1 11.83 -11.65 11.23
C THR A 1 11.28 -12.07 12.58
N GLU A 2 11.99 -12.88 13.36
CA GLU A 2 11.60 -13.16 14.75
C GLU A 2 11.51 -11.87 15.58
N GLU A 3 12.43 -10.94 15.34
CA GLU A 3 12.47 -9.62 15.96
C GLU A 3 11.19 -8.80 15.70
N GLU A 4 10.68 -8.82 14.47
CA GLU A 4 9.41 -8.15 14.14
C GLU A 4 8.21 -8.85 14.79
N ARG A 5 8.24 -10.18 14.92
CA ARG A 5 7.16 -10.97 15.55
C ARG A 5 7.13 -10.85 17.06
N ALA A 6 8.25 -10.49 17.68
CA ALA A 6 8.36 -10.22 19.11
C ALA A 6 7.77 -8.85 19.52
N ARG A 7 7.23 -8.09 18.57
CA ARG A 7 6.65 -6.75 18.76
C ARG A 7 5.25 -6.71 18.15
N ASP A 8 4.53 -5.61 18.36
CA ASP A 8 3.29 -5.41 17.63
C ASP A 8 3.55 -5.27 16.13
N TYR A 9 2.56 -5.66 15.31
CA TYR A 9 2.75 -5.73 13.86
C TYR A 9 2.93 -4.36 13.18
N LEU A 10 2.54 -3.26 13.84
CA LEU A 10 2.71 -1.91 13.31
C LEU A 10 4.12 -1.37 13.58
N TRP A 11 4.86 -1.91 14.54
CA TRP A 11 6.21 -1.46 14.87
C TRP A 11 7.12 -1.32 13.64
N ARG A 12 7.22 -2.37 12.83
CA ARG A 12 8.06 -2.38 11.61
C ARG A 12 7.57 -1.40 10.55
N CYS A 13 6.26 -1.17 10.49
CA CYS A 13 5.62 -0.27 9.54
C CYS A 13 5.84 1.18 9.96
N HIS A 14 5.72 1.48 11.26
CA HIS A 14 5.97 2.80 11.79
C HIS A 14 7.44 3.21 11.64
N ALA A 15 8.38 2.27 11.77
CA ALA A 15 9.81 2.54 11.60
C ALA A 15 10.21 3.07 10.20
N VAL A 16 9.35 2.91 9.19
CA VAL A 16 9.65 3.25 7.78
C VAL A 16 8.65 4.25 7.17
N VAL A 17 7.93 4.99 8.01
CA VAL A 17 7.07 6.10 7.53
C VAL A 17 7.92 7.22 6.94
N PRO A 18 7.42 7.97 5.94
CA PRO A 18 8.20 9.02 5.29
C PRO A 18 8.55 10.15 6.26
N ARG A 19 9.74 10.74 6.08
CA ARG A 19 10.08 12.02 6.71
C ARG A 19 9.50 13.21 5.95
N ASN A 20 9.60 14.41 6.52
CA ASN A 20 9.17 15.64 5.85
C ASN A 20 9.85 15.83 4.48
N GLY A 21 9.04 16.06 3.44
CA GLY A 21 9.52 16.24 2.07
C GLY A 21 9.85 14.94 1.32
N GLU A 22 9.61 13.78 1.93
CA GLU A 22 9.84 12.49 1.30
C GLU A 22 8.55 11.88 0.72
N LEU A 23 8.66 11.26 -0.45
CA LEU A 23 7.65 10.38 -1.00
C LEU A 23 8.12 8.93 -0.78
N MET A 24 7.41 8.21 0.08
CA MET A 24 7.68 6.80 0.38
C MET A 24 6.63 5.90 -0.30
N VAL A 25 7.09 4.80 -0.91
CA VAL A 25 6.21 3.80 -1.54
C VAL A 25 6.33 2.49 -0.79
N TRP A 26 5.21 2.04 -0.22
CA TRP A 26 5.15 0.73 0.40
C TRP A 26 4.67 -0.32 -0.60
N ASN A 27 5.55 -1.28 -0.91
CA ASN A 27 5.20 -2.46 -1.69
C ASN A 27 4.75 -3.58 -0.73
N ARG A 28 3.43 -3.78 -0.64
CA ARG A 28 2.73 -4.31 0.55
C ARG A 28 2.76 -3.30 1.69
N SER A 29 2.22 -3.63 2.87
CA SER A 29 2.05 -2.69 3.99
C SER A 29 1.57 -3.41 5.26
N HIS A 30 1.23 -2.64 6.31
CA HIS A 30 0.53 -3.13 7.51
C HIS A 30 -0.79 -3.87 7.21
N TYR A 31 -1.33 -3.76 6.00
CA TYR A 31 -2.52 -4.50 5.60
C TYR A 31 -2.29 -6.01 5.42
N GLU A 32 -1.05 -6.46 5.24
CA GLU A 32 -0.73 -7.90 5.21
C GLU A 32 -1.18 -8.60 6.49
N ASP A 33 -1.09 -7.90 7.62
CA ASP A 33 -1.46 -8.36 8.96
C ASP A 33 -2.98 -8.50 9.18
N VAL A 34 -3.80 -8.09 8.21
CA VAL A 34 -5.26 -8.31 8.17
C VAL A 34 -5.72 -8.94 6.85
N LEU A 35 -4.79 -9.43 6.02
CA LEU A 35 -5.07 -10.16 4.79
C LEU A 35 -4.71 -11.64 4.93
N VAL A 36 -3.42 -11.95 5.12
CA VAL A 36 -2.94 -13.34 5.21
C VAL A 36 -3.39 -14.02 6.51
N PRO A 37 -3.19 -13.42 7.71
CA PRO A 37 -3.54 -14.08 8.97
C PRO A 37 -5.00 -14.56 9.07
N PRO A 38 -6.03 -13.78 8.70
CA PRO A 38 -7.41 -14.27 8.76
C PRO A 38 -7.72 -15.33 7.70
N VAL A 39 -7.12 -15.26 6.50
CA VAL A 39 -7.31 -16.30 5.46
C VAL A 39 -6.69 -17.63 5.88
N MET A 40 -5.53 -17.57 6.55
CA MET A 40 -4.82 -18.76 7.05
C MET A 40 -5.27 -19.22 8.44
N GLY A 41 -6.25 -18.52 9.06
CA GLY A 41 -6.76 -18.86 10.39
C GLY A 41 -5.79 -18.60 11.55
N TRP A 42 -4.76 -17.75 11.36
CA TRP A 42 -3.77 -17.41 12.40
C TRP A 42 -4.32 -16.43 13.44
N ILE A 43 -5.34 -15.67 13.07
CA ILE A 43 -6.07 -14.77 13.97
C ILE A 43 -7.57 -14.97 13.79
N ASP A 44 -8.32 -14.77 14.87
CA ASP A 44 -9.77 -14.85 14.82
C ASP A 44 -10.42 -13.54 14.29
N LYS A 45 -11.75 -13.55 14.20
CA LYS A 45 -12.53 -12.40 13.74
C LYS A 45 -12.43 -11.20 14.70
N ALA A 46 -12.32 -11.45 16.01
CA ALA A 46 -12.25 -10.40 17.01
C ALA A 46 -10.91 -9.65 16.91
N GLU A 47 -9.82 -10.39 16.77
CA GLU A 47 -8.49 -9.85 16.56
C GLU A 47 -8.37 -9.15 15.22
N THR A 48 -8.94 -9.70 14.14
CA THR A 48 -9.00 -9.02 12.84
C THR A 48 -9.69 -7.65 12.95
N LYS A 49 -10.84 -7.58 13.65
CA LYS A 49 -11.55 -6.33 13.88
C LYS A 49 -10.75 -5.35 14.74
N ARG A 50 -10.03 -5.85 15.75
CA ARG A 50 -9.13 -5.05 16.59
C ARG A 50 -8.01 -4.42 15.76
N ARG A 51 -7.38 -5.20 14.87
CA ARG A 51 -6.35 -4.71 13.95
C ARG A 51 -6.88 -3.66 12.98
N TYR A 52 -8.12 -3.76 12.50
CA TYR A 52 -8.72 -2.66 11.72
C TYR A 52 -8.80 -1.35 12.52
N ALA A 53 -9.19 -1.41 13.79
CA ALA A 53 -9.22 -0.23 14.65
C ALA A 53 -7.82 0.36 14.87
N HIS A 54 -6.81 -0.49 15.10
CA HIS A 54 -5.41 -0.06 15.23
C HIS A 54 -4.89 0.60 13.94
N ILE A 55 -5.18 0.01 12.77
CA ILE A 55 -4.79 0.57 11.46
C ILE A 55 -5.41 1.96 11.28
N ASN A 56 -6.71 2.11 11.55
CA ASN A 56 -7.38 3.40 11.43
C ASN A 56 -6.79 4.44 12.39
N ALA A 57 -6.46 4.06 13.62
CA ALA A 57 -5.81 4.95 14.59
C ALA A 57 -4.39 5.35 14.15
N PHE A 58 -3.62 4.40 13.63
CA PHE A 58 -2.28 4.63 13.10
C PHE A 58 -2.31 5.59 11.91
N GLU A 59 -3.17 5.34 10.93
CA GLU A 59 -3.33 6.19 9.75
C GLU A 59 -3.86 7.58 10.13
N LEU A 60 -4.77 7.66 11.10
CA LEU A 60 -5.23 8.94 11.64
C LEU A 60 -4.06 9.73 12.23
N MET A 61 -3.22 9.11 13.06
CA MET A 61 -2.04 9.76 13.63
C MET A 61 -1.11 10.28 12.53
N LEU A 62 -0.82 9.48 11.50
CA LEU A 62 0.02 9.91 10.37
C LEU A 62 -0.58 11.11 9.63
N THR A 63 -1.89 11.09 9.38
CA THR A 63 -2.57 12.21 8.69
C THR A 63 -2.60 13.48 9.54
N GLN A 64 -2.77 13.36 10.87
CA GLN A 64 -2.74 14.49 11.79
C GLN A 64 -1.35 15.12 11.92
N THR A 65 -0.29 14.33 11.72
CA THR A 65 1.10 14.82 11.73
C THR A 65 1.60 15.26 10.35
N GLY A 66 0.71 15.30 9.33
CA GLY A 66 0.99 15.91 8.03
C GLY A 66 1.31 14.93 6.90
N THR A 67 1.24 13.61 7.14
CA THR A 67 1.42 12.62 6.08
C THR A 67 0.16 12.51 5.23
N THR A 68 0.30 12.67 3.91
CA THR A 68 -0.78 12.37 2.97
C THR A 68 -0.73 10.90 2.59
N LEU A 69 -1.79 10.14 2.92
CA LEU A 69 -1.87 8.71 2.62
C LEU A 69 -2.60 8.46 1.30
N LEU A 70 -1.98 7.67 0.42
CA LEU A 70 -2.56 7.23 -0.84
C LEU A 70 -2.56 5.70 -0.93
N LYS A 71 -3.70 5.08 -0.60
CA LYS A 71 -3.84 3.62 -0.54
C LYS A 71 -4.47 3.09 -1.83
N ILE A 72 -3.75 2.24 -2.54
CA ILE A 72 -4.15 1.76 -3.87
C ILE A 72 -4.19 0.23 -3.88
N MET A 73 -5.39 -0.32 -4.12
CA MET A 73 -5.58 -1.76 -4.32
C MET A 73 -5.61 -2.04 -5.83
N LEU A 74 -4.67 -2.87 -6.31
CA LEU A 74 -4.59 -3.26 -7.71
C LEU A 74 -5.50 -4.46 -7.98
N HIS A 75 -6.67 -4.21 -8.54
CA HIS A 75 -7.68 -5.23 -8.73
C HIS A 75 -7.49 -5.97 -10.06
N ILE A 76 -7.16 -7.26 -9.99
CA ILE A 76 -7.07 -8.14 -11.17
C ILE A 76 -8.09 -9.27 -11.08
N SER A 77 -8.48 -9.81 -12.24
CA SER A 77 -9.32 -11.00 -12.27
C SER A 77 -8.53 -12.29 -11.96
N LYS A 78 -9.23 -13.33 -11.49
CA LYS A 78 -8.66 -14.68 -11.27
C LYS A 78 -8.04 -15.22 -12.56
N ASN A 79 -8.60 -14.89 -13.72
CA ASN A 79 -8.08 -15.28 -15.03
C ASN A 79 -6.82 -14.52 -15.41
N GLU A 80 -6.77 -13.21 -15.15
CA GLU A 80 -5.57 -12.41 -15.41
C GLU A 80 -4.40 -12.87 -14.54
N GLN A 81 -4.65 -13.17 -13.26
CA GLN A 81 -3.62 -13.75 -12.39
C GLN A 81 -3.07 -15.06 -12.96
N LYS A 82 -3.93 -15.95 -13.47
CA LYS A 82 -3.50 -17.21 -14.13
C LYS A 82 -2.53 -16.94 -15.26
N LYS A 83 -2.91 -16.04 -16.18
CA LYS A 83 -2.09 -15.67 -17.35
C LYS A 83 -0.73 -15.13 -16.91
N ARG A 84 -0.69 -14.26 -15.90
CA ARG A 84 0.55 -13.68 -15.39
C ARG A 84 1.46 -14.68 -14.69
N LEU A 85 0.90 -15.63 -13.95
CA LEU A 85 1.67 -16.68 -13.29
C LEU A 85 2.27 -17.64 -14.34
N GLN A 86 1.48 -18.06 -15.32
CA GLN A 86 1.96 -18.91 -16.41
C GLN A 86 3.08 -18.22 -17.20
N ALA A 87 2.90 -16.95 -17.57
CA ALA A 87 3.93 -16.18 -18.27
C ALA A 87 5.22 -15.95 -17.46
N ARG A 88 5.22 -16.17 -16.13
CA ARG A 88 6.46 -16.15 -15.33
C ARG A 88 7.20 -17.48 -15.37
N ILE A 89 6.48 -18.60 -15.54
CA ILE A 89 7.02 -19.95 -15.67
C ILE A 89 7.58 -20.15 -17.08
N ASP A 90 6.87 -19.64 -18.09
CA ASP A 90 7.23 -19.78 -19.50
C ASP A 90 8.45 -18.93 -19.89
N ASP A 91 8.82 -17.96 -19.06
CA ASP A 91 9.94 -17.05 -19.28
C ASP A 91 11.07 -17.34 -18.27
N PRO A 92 12.17 -17.98 -18.70
CA PRO A 92 13.29 -18.32 -17.82
C PRO A 92 13.88 -17.13 -17.06
N GLU A 93 13.84 -15.92 -17.62
CA GLU A 93 14.35 -14.71 -16.97
C GLU A 93 13.44 -14.22 -15.82
N LYS A 94 12.21 -14.73 -15.75
CA LYS A 94 11.20 -14.39 -14.74
C LYS A 94 10.95 -15.51 -13.73
N ASN A 95 11.51 -16.70 -13.92
CA ASN A 95 11.34 -17.85 -13.02
C ASN A 95 11.67 -17.51 -11.56
N TRP A 96 12.67 -16.67 -11.31
CA TRP A 96 13.05 -16.24 -9.96
C TRP A 96 11.94 -15.47 -9.21
N LYS A 97 10.94 -14.93 -9.93
CA LYS A 97 9.77 -14.22 -9.35
C LYS A 97 8.59 -15.15 -9.07
N PHE A 98 8.70 -16.43 -9.43
CA PHE A 98 7.65 -17.41 -9.21
C PHE A 98 7.95 -18.24 -7.96
N SER A 99 6.97 -18.40 -7.09
CA SER A 99 7.04 -19.31 -5.96
C SER A 99 5.92 -20.33 -6.07
N LEU A 100 6.19 -21.59 -5.68
CA LEU A 100 5.14 -22.61 -5.54
C LEU A 100 4.04 -22.16 -4.57
N GLY A 101 4.38 -21.33 -3.57
CA GLY A 101 3.41 -20.74 -2.66
C GLY A 101 2.38 -19.82 -3.34
N ASP A 102 2.68 -19.28 -4.53
CA ASP A 102 1.71 -18.49 -5.30
C ASP A 102 0.52 -19.36 -5.76
N LEU A 103 0.77 -20.64 -6.05
CA LEU A 103 -0.28 -21.59 -6.44
C LEU A 103 -1.17 -21.97 -5.26
N GLU A 104 -0.58 -22.18 -4.08
CA GLU A 104 -1.34 -22.43 -2.85
C GLU A 104 -2.20 -21.21 -2.49
N THR A 105 -1.61 -20.02 -2.50
CA THR A 105 -2.33 -18.76 -2.26
C THR A 105 -3.50 -18.58 -3.25
N ARG A 106 -3.30 -18.97 -4.51
CA ARG A 106 -4.33 -18.91 -5.55
C ARG A 106 -5.52 -19.83 -5.27
N LYS A 107 -5.36 -20.96 -4.59
CA LYS A 107 -6.48 -21.83 -4.18
C LYS A 107 -7.44 -21.09 -3.24
N HIS A 108 -6.92 -20.15 -2.44
CA HIS A 108 -7.69 -19.32 -1.51
C HIS A 108 -8.19 -18.00 -2.13
N TRP A 109 -8.20 -17.87 -3.47
CA TRP A 109 -8.59 -16.63 -4.17
C TRP A 109 -9.86 -15.99 -3.61
N ASP A 110 -10.94 -16.76 -3.48
CA ASP A 110 -12.25 -16.25 -3.08
C ASP A 110 -12.25 -15.77 -1.61
N LEU A 111 -11.46 -16.42 -0.74
CA LEU A 111 -11.25 -15.98 0.64
C LEU A 111 -10.47 -14.66 0.70
N TYR A 112 -9.41 -14.53 -0.11
CA TYR A 112 -8.65 -13.28 -0.22
C TYR A 112 -9.52 -12.15 -0.74
N GLN A 113 -10.35 -12.39 -1.76
CA GLN A 113 -11.26 -11.37 -2.29
C GLN A 113 -12.25 -10.87 -1.23
N HIS A 114 -12.87 -11.79 -0.48
CA HIS A 114 -13.75 -11.43 0.64
C HIS A 114 -13.03 -10.66 1.73
N GLN A 115 -11.78 -11.04 2.02
CA GLN A 115 -10.98 -10.39 3.03
C GLN A 115 -10.54 -8.98 2.60
N TYR A 116 -10.20 -8.79 1.33
CA TYR A 116 -9.97 -7.47 0.74
C TYR A 116 -11.21 -6.59 0.86
N GLU A 117 -12.40 -7.08 0.51
CA GLU A 117 -13.64 -6.31 0.61
C GLU A 117 -13.91 -5.81 2.04
N LYS A 118 -13.76 -6.69 3.03
CA LYS A 118 -13.89 -6.32 4.45
C LYS A 118 -12.84 -5.30 4.89
N MET A 119 -11.58 -5.53 4.53
CA MET A 119 -10.48 -4.64 4.86
C MET A 119 -10.69 -3.25 4.26
N LEU A 120 -11.02 -3.17 2.97
CA LEU A 120 -11.32 -1.92 2.26
C LEU A 120 -12.46 -1.18 2.94
N THR A 121 -13.56 -1.87 3.26
CA THR A 121 -14.73 -1.29 3.94
C THR A 121 -14.38 -0.78 5.34
N ALA A 122 -13.61 -1.55 6.11
CA ALA A 122 -13.28 -1.21 7.49
C ALA A 122 -12.25 -0.08 7.63
N THR A 123 -11.45 0.17 6.59
CA THR A 123 -10.29 1.06 6.67
C THR A 123 -10.25 2.18 5.63
N SER A 124 -11.22 2.25 4.72
CA SER A 124 -11.37 3.42 3.85
C SER A 124 -12.03 4.55 4.63
N THR A 125 -11.22 5.51 5.09
CA THR A 125 -11.71 6.67 5.84
C THR A 125 -11.65 7.93 4.98
N LYS A 126 -12.28 9.01 5.44
CA LYS A 126 -12.21 10.31 4.76
C LYS A 126 -10.78 10.85 4.65
N LEU A 127 -9.94 10.60 5.66
CA LEU A 127 -8.56 11.08 5.73
C LEU A 127 -7.56 10.13 5.06
N ALA A 128 -7.87 8.84 5.01
CA ALA A 128 -7.07 7.81 4.36
C ALA A 128 -7.99 6.92 3.48
N PRO A 129 -8.41 7.42 2.31
CA PRO A 129 -9.28 6.66 1.41
C PRO A 129 -8.53 5.54 0.69
N TRP A 130 -9.25 4.48 0.37
CA TRP A 130 -8.79 3.46 -0.56
C TRP A 130 -9.24 3.75 -2.00
N TYR A 131 -8.36 3.48 -2.96
CA TYR A 131 -8.65 3.50 -4.39
C TYR A 131 -8.49 2.10 -4.96
N VAL A 132 -9.57 1.55 -5.51
CA VAL A 132 -9.55 0.27 -6.22
C VAL A 132 -9.28 0.56 -7.70
N VAL A 133 -8.10 0.16 -8.18
CA VAL A 133 -7.65 0.41 -9.56
C VAL A 133 -7.77 -0.88 -10.36
N PRO A 134 -8.60 -0.92 -11.43
CA PRO A 134 -8.62 -2.03 -12.38
C PRO A 134 -7.23 -2.22 -12.99
N ALA A 135 -6.62 -3.37 -12.73
CA ALA A 135 -5.21 -3.62 -12.99
C ALA A 135 -4.95 -4.77 -13.96
N ASN A 136 -5.98 -5.24 -14.67
CA ASN A 136 -5.81 -6.24 -15.73
C ASN A 136 -4.94 -5.70 -16.87
N ASP A 137 -5.23 -4.48 -17.33
CA ASP A 137 -4.38 -3.78 -18.28
C ASP A 137 -3.30 -2.97 -17.56
N LYS A 138 -2.03 -3.19 -17.92
CA LYS A 138 -0.89 -2.56 -17.23
C LYS A 138 -0.77 -1.07 -17.56
N LEU A 139 -1.11 -0.66 -18.79
CA LEU A 139 -0.99 0.73 -19.23
C LEU A 139 -2.06 1.58 -18.55
N HIS A 140 -3.31 1.11 -18.55
CA HIS A 140 -4.44 1.72 -17.87
C HIS A 140 -4.18 1.86 -16.37
N ARG A 141 -3.70 0.78 -15.72
CA ARG A 141 -3.28 0.82 -14.31
C ARG A 141 -2.26 1.92 -14.06
N ASN A 142 -1.21 1.99 -14.88
CA ASN A 142 -0.15 2.98 -14.72
C ASN A 142 -0.70 4.41 -14.85
N LEU A 143 -1.54 4.64 -15.86
CA LEU A 143 -2.15 5.95 -16.09
C LEU A 143 -3.03 6.39 -14.91
N MET A 144 -3.90 5.51 -14.41
CA MET A 144 -4.77 5.82 -13.27
C MET A 144 -3.97 6.17 -12.01
N ILE A 145 -2.93 5.38 -11.70
CA ILE A 145 -2.06 5.64 -10.54
C ILE A 145 -1.33 6.98 -10.70
N ALA A 146 -0.79 7.26 -11.89
CA ALA A 146 -0.10 8.51 -12.17
C ALA A 146 -1.04 9.73 -12.02
N GLN A 147 -2.26 9.65 -12.56
CA GLN A 147 -3.26 10.69 -12.43
C GLN A 147 -3.66 10.92 -10.96
N LEU A 148 -3.87 9.84 -10.22
CA LEU A 148 -4.21 9.91 -8.80
C LEU A 148 -3.08 10.55 -7.97
N LEU A 149 -1.83 10.20 -8.25
CA LEU A 149 -0.67 10.80 -7.60
C LEU A 149 -0.56 12.30 -7.92
N VAL A 150 -0.64 12.69 -9.19
CA VAL A 150 -0.57 14.09 -9.63
C VAL A 150 -1.68 14.92 -8.97
N HIS A 151 -2.92 14.43 -9.01
CA HIS A 151 -4.06 15.09 -8.38
C HIS A 151 -3.87 15.28 -6.88
N THR A 152 -3.33 14.27 -6.20
CA THR A 152 -3.04 14.32 -4.76
C THR A 152 -1.98 15.38 -4.46
N LEU A 153 -0.86 15.37 -5.19
CA LEU A 153 0.22 16.35 -5.03
C LEU A 153 -0.25 17.79 -5.31
N GLN A 154 -1.10 18.00 -6.33
CA GLN A 154 -1.69 19.31 -6.62
C GLN A 154 -2.59 19.80 -5.47
N LYS A 155 -3.39 18.91 -4.87
CA LYS A 155 -4.24 19.23 -3.72
C LYS A 155 -3.47 19.60 -2.46
N MET A 156 -2.24 19.11 -2.30
CA MET A 156 -1.36 19.49 -1.19
C MET A 156 -0.90 20.95 -1.26
N LYS A 157 -1.07 21.64 -2.42
CA LYS A 157 -0.70 23.06 -2.61
C LYS A 157 0.73 23.36 -2.17
N LEU A 158 1.65 22.45 -2.50
CA LEU A 158 3.07 22.58 -2.17
C LEU A 158 3.63 23.89 -2.75
N LYS A 159 4.41 24.60 -1.93
CA LYS A 159 5.08 25.84 -2.32
C LYS A 159 6.58 25.67 -2.14
N ALA A 160 7.35 26.28 -3.04
CA ALA A 160 8.78 26.45 -2.83
C ALA A 160 9.03 27.23 -1.53
N PRO A 161 10.11 26.95 -0.79
CA PRO A 161 10.49 27.74 0.38
C PRO A 161 10.72 29.19 -0.04
N LYS A 162 10.52 30.12 0.91
CA LYS A 162 10.80 31.53 0.67
C LYS A 162 12.29 31.70 0.36
N ALA A 163 12.60 32.52 -0.63
CA ALA A 163 13.97 32.89 -0.94
C ALA A 163 14.64 33.51 0.30
N ASN A 164 15.93 33.23 0.51
CA ASN A 164 16.70 33.89 1.55
C ASN A 164 16.85 35.38 1.18
N PRO A 165 16.35 36.34 1.98
CA PRO A 165 16.42 37.75 1.66
C PRO A 165 17.85 38.25 1.43
N LEU A 166 18.85 37.61 2.04
CA LEU A 166 20.27 37.95 1.90
C LEU A 166 20.84 37.67 0.49
N LEU A 167 20.14 36.88 -0.33
CA LEU A 167 20.55 36.62 -1.71
C LEU A 167 20.12 37.76 -2.66
N GLN A 168 19.25 38.67 -2.23
CA GLN A 168 18.80 39.77 -3.08
C GLN A 168 19.95 40.74 -3.35
N GLY A 169 20.40 40.81 -4.60
CA GLY A 169 21.52 41.69 -5.01
C GLY A 169 22.91 41.13 -4.70
N LEU A 170 23.02 39.87 -4.22
CA LEU A 170 24.31 39.22 -4.01
C LEU A 170 24.97 38.91 -5.36
N VAL A 171 26.21 39.35 -5.53
CA VAL A 171 27.06 39.02 -6.69
C VAL A 171 28.20 38.15 -6.20
N VAL A 172 28.37 36.97 -6.80
CA VAL A 172 29.52 36.10 -6.53
C VAL A 172 30.71 36.66 -7.32
N GLN A 173 31.83 36.92 -6.64
CA GLN A 173 33.09 37.33 -7.25
C GLN A 173 33.94 36.11 -7.62
#